data_AF-A0A7J5YIU0-F1
#
_entry.id   AF-A0A7J5YIU0-F1
#
_cell.length_a   1.000
_cell.length_b   1.000
_cell.length_c   1.000
_cell.angle_alpha   90.00
_cell.angle_beta   90.00
_cell.angle_gamma   90.00
#
_symmetry.space_group_name_H-M   'P 1'
#
loop_
_entity.id
_entity.type
_entity.pdbx_description
1 polymer ?
#
loop_
_entity_poly.entity_id
_entity_poly.type
_entity_poly.pdbx_seq_one_letter_code
_entity_poly.pdbx_strand_id
1 'polypeptide(L)'
;MMNTFASQKRDVQNEKDTQTLKEEWPYLFTTTGLKTHFKELTGVHINQEFQEDMKRKYKRILGYLKSLRPARESRAAKLLPQIQGNPGEDSCGALLLLLAHFKEDQNKMLINVDDTCVATDVDLRHLPTTPCILLCGESPMTASAFMVAVDQLVVNDRILTFTEAVNDMFMIYYALNIDYPVELGATMEFIQRCIFRINPVKGSKVQKQGNKKRLAVNPKVLSLLSKILEHGITDCGHVPWFSPSSTSLCCTSFPLIPSQRPPDIGSEKEEALKLCPVFCTEQQRREKKRVGPHG
;
A
#
# COMPACT_ATOMS: atom_id res chain seq x y z
N MET A 1 1.66 -3.44 -23.48
CA MET A 1 2.47 -3.42 -22.24
C MET A 1 3.17 -4.75 -21.96
N MET A 2 2.52 -5.92 -22.05
CA MET A 2 3.19 -7.22 -21.75
C MET A 2 4.57 -7.38 -22.42
N ASN A 3 4.69 -7.07 -23.71
CA ASN A 3 5.97 -7.17 -24.45
C ASN A 3 7.08 -6.22 -23.96
N THR A 4 6.76 -5.15 -23.22
CA THR A 4 7.71 -4.14 -22.74
C THR A 4 7.98 -4.21 -21.24
N PHE A 5 7.19 -4.99 -20.49
CA PHE A 5 7.26 -5.08 -19.02
C PHE A 5 8.67 -5.45 -18.52
N ALA A 6 9.32 -6.41 -19.17
CA ALA A 6 10.66 -6.86 -18.80
C ALA A 6 11.76 -5.80 -19.03
N SER A 7 11.58 -4.87 -19.96
CA SER A 7 12.49 -3.74 -20.15
C SER A 7 12.20 -2.64 -19.15
N GLN A 8 10.94 -2.22 -19.00
CA GLN A 8 10.49 -1.25 -17.99
C GLN A 8 11.00 -1.61 -16.58
N LYS A 9 10.81 -2.85 -16.17
CA LYS A 9 11.26 -3.35 -14.86
C LYS A 9 12.79 -3.34 -14.72
N ARG A 10 13.52 -3.62 -15.79
CA ARG A 10 14.99 -3.60 -15.81
C ARG A 10 15.53 -2.18 -15.66
N ASP A 11 14.93 -1.22 -16.36
CA ASP A 11 15.37 0.17 -16.34
C ASP A 11 15.12 0.80 -14.96
N VAL A 12 13.97 0.50 -14.34
CA VAL A 12 13.68 0.83 -12.93
C VAL A 12 14.66 0.15 -11.97
N GLN A 13 15.01 -1.13 -12.19
CA GLN A 13 15.99 -1.85 -11.36
C GLN A 13 17.42 -1.34 -11.51
N ASN A 14 17.73 -0.69 -12.64
CA ASN A 14 19.01 -0.03 -12.90
C ASN A 14 19.04 1.43 -12.38
N GLU A 15 18.06 1.83 -11.55
CA GLU A 15 17.97 3.16 -10.93
C GLU A 15 18.00 4.31 -11.96
N LYS A 16 17.40 4.07 -13.14
CA LYS A 16 17.23 5.10 -14.17
C LYS A 16 16.34 6.23 -13.64
N ASP A 17 16.70 7.47 -13.95
CA ASP A 17 16.02 8.65 -13.44
C ASP A 17 14.57 8.76 -13.94
N THR A 18 13.74 9.44 -13.16
CA THR A 18 12.29 9.51 -13.41
C THR A 18 11.97 10.24 -14.72
N GLN A 19 12.76 11.23 -15.12
CA GLN A 19 12.54 11.99 -16.36
C GLN A 19 12.80 11.10 -17.59
N THR A 20 13.95 10.43 -17.67
CA THR A 20 14.26 9.52 -18.79
C THR A 20 13.32 8.31 -18.80
N LEU A 21 12.89 7.80 -17.64
CA LEU A 21 11.82 6.79 -17.56
C LEU A 21 10.48 7.30 -18.13
N LYS A 22 10.14 8.57 -17.89
CA LYS A 22 8.90 9.20 -18.43
C LYS A 22 8.98 9.42 -19.94
N GLU A 23 10.16 9.70 -20.48
CA GLU A 23 10.39 9.86 -21.92
C GLU A 23 10.34 8.52 -22.68
N GLU A 24 11.00 7.47 -22.16
CA GLU A 24 11.02 6.15 -22.81
C GLU A 24 9.77 5.31 -22.53
N TRP A 25 9.18 5.44 -21.35
CA TRP A 25 8.03 4.66 -20.89
C TRP A 25 6.85 5.54 -20.43
N PRO A 26 6.38 6.53 -21.23
CA PRO A 26 5.35 7.48 -20.80
C PRO A 26 4.04 6.80 -20.36
N TYR A 27 3.70 5.66 -20.95
CA TYR A 27 2.52 4.89 -20.56
C TYR A 27 2.57 4.38 -19.11
N LEU A 28 3.76 4.17 -18.53
CA LEU A 28 3.96 3.78 -17.12
C LEU A 28 3.37 4.81 -16.14
N PHE A 29 3.32 6.08 -16.56
CA PHE A 29 2.84 7.22 -15.76
C PHE A 29 1.39 7.63 -16.10
N THR A 30 0.72 6.89 -16.97
CA THR A 30 -0.74 7.03 -17.17
C THR A 30 -1.49 6.11 -16.22
N THR A 31 -2.64 6.53 -15.68
CA THR A 31 -3.48 5.70 -14.81
C THR A 31 -3.74 4.29 -15.36
N THR A 32 -4.03 4.14 -16.66
CA THR A 32 -4.30 2.84 -17.29
C THR A 32 -3.06 1.96 -17.41
N GLY A 33 -1.92 2.53 -17.81
CA GLY A 33 -0.68 1.79 -17.89
C GLY A 33 -0.13 1.43 -16.51
N LEU A 34 -0.21 2.36 -15.56
CA LEU A 34 0.16 2.15 -14.16
C LEU A 34 -0.64 1.02 -13.51
N LYS A 35 -1.99 0.99 -13.68
CA LYS A 35 -2.85 -0.13 -13.27
C LYS A 35 -2.42 -1.46 -13.89
N THR A 36 -1.99 -1.44 -15.16
CA THR A 36 -1.53 -2.65 -15.87
C THR A 36 -0.19 -3.14 -15.31
N HIS A 37 0.80 -2.25 -15.16
CA HIS A 37 2.12 -2.60 -14.64
C HIS A 37 2.07 -3.03 -13.16
N PHE A 38 1.25 -2.35 -12.35
CA PHE A 38 1.01 -2.69 -10.95
C PHE A 38 0.38 -4.08 -10.78
N LYS A 39 -0.54 -4.46 -11.66
CA LYS A 39 -1.13 -5.81 -11.70
C LYS A 39 -0.06 -6.88 -11.94
N GLU A 40 0.83 -6.68 -12.92
CA GLU A 40 1.93 -7.61 -13.21
C GLU A 40 2.94 -7.72 -12.04
N LEU A 41 3.16 -6.64 -11.28
CA LEU A 41 4.05 -6.63 -10.11
C LEU A 41 3.44 -7.27 -8.85
N THR A 42 2.12 -7.18 -8.66
CA THR A 42 1.47 -7.46 -7.36
C THR A 42 0.35 -8.50 -7.40
N GLY A 43 -0.16 -8.83 -8.59
CA GLY A 43 -1.40 -9.59 -8.79
C GLY A 43 -2.69 -8.80 -8.55
N VAL A 44 -2.62 -7.57 -8.03
CA VAL A 44 -3.81 -6.78 -7.66
C VAL A 44 -4.40 -6.09 -8.90
N HIS A 45 -5.66 -6.39 -9.20
CA HIS A 45 -6.37 -5.82 -10.34
C HIS A 45 -7.31 -4.68 -9.91
N ILE A 46 -6.97 -3.44 -10.25
CA ILE A 46 -7.76 -2.25 -9.93
C ILE A 46 -8.88 -2.07 -10.96
N ASN A 47 -9.88 -2.94 -10.88
CA ASN A 47 -11.13 -2.90 -11.66
C ASN A 47 -12.25 -2.15 -10.90
N GLN A 48 -13.45 -2.10 -11.47
CA GLN A 48 -14.62 -1.49 -10.82
C GLN A 48 -14.97 -2.13 -9.47
N GLU A 49 -14.97 -3.46 -9.39
CA GLU A 49 -15.25 -4.21 -8.15
C GLU A 49 -14.28 -3.83 -7.02
N PHE A 50 -12.99 -3.70 -7.34
CA PHE A 50 -11.97 -3.23 -6.40
C PHE A 50 -12.20 -1.78 -5.95
N GLN A 51 -12.65 -0.89 -6.85
CA GLN A 51 -13.00 0.49 -6.51
C GLN A 51 -14.25 0.55 -5.59
N GLU A 52 -15.25 -0.30 -5.81
CA GLU A 52 -16.42 -0.40 -4.94
C GLU A 52 -16.05 -0.97 -3.56
N ASP A 53 -15.16 -1.96 -3.50
CA ASP A 53 -14.61 -2.49 -2.25
C ASP A 53 -13.80 -1.45 -1.48
N MET A 54 -12.99 -0.67 -2.20
CA MET A 54 -12.23 0.44 -1.66
C MET A 54 -13.15 1.51 -1.04
N LYS A 55 -14.23 1.90 -1.73
CA LYS A 55 -15.25 2.82 -1.18
C LYS A 55 -15.86 2.30 0.12
N ARG A 56 -16.28 1.02 0.16
CA ARG A 56 -16.80 0.38 1.39
C ARG A 56 -15.78 0.37 2.52
N LYS A 57 -14.51 0.06 2.23
CA LYS A 57 -13.40 0.09 3.20
C LYS A 57 -13.20 1.50 3.76
N TYR A 58 -13.06 2.52 2.92
CA TYR A 58 -12.88 3.91 3.38
C TYR A 58 -14.03 4.37 4.25
N LYS A 59 -15.29 4.12 3.86
CA LYS A 59 -16.46 4.44 4.68
C LYS A 59 -16.42 3.79 6.06
N ARG A 60 -16.01 2.52 6.16
CA ARG A 60 -15.87 1.79 7.43
C ARG A 60 -14.70 2.31 8.28
N ILE A 61 -13.55 2.58 7.67
CA ILE A 61 -12.39 3.20 8.33
C ILE A 61 -12.80 4.55 8.91
N LEU A 62 -13.48 5.38 8.12
CA LEU A 62 -13.95 6.70 8.53
C LEU A 62 -14.99 6.62 9.64
N GLY A 63 -15.95 5.70 9.56
CA GLY A 63 -16.95 5.47 10.61
C GLY A 63 -16.30 5.11 11.95
N TYR A 64 -15.34 4.17 11.93
CA TYR A 64 -14.57 3.81 13.13
C TYR A 64 -13.74 4.98 13.67
N LEU A 65 -12.98 5.68 12.82
CA LEU A 65 -12.13 6.79 13.27
C LEU A 65 -12.96 8.00 13.77
N LYS A 66 -14.20 8.18 13.28
CA LYS A 66 -15.17 9.14 13.81
C LYS A 66 -15.71 8.74 15.19
N SER A 67 -15.87 7.44 15.48
CA SER A 67 -16.38 6.96 16.79
C SER A 67 -15.32 6.99 17.90
N LEU A 68 -14.02 7.03 17.53
CA LEU A 68 -12.91 7.31 18.44
C LEU A 68 -12.94 8.77 18.94
N ARG A 69 -13.74 9.06 19.97
CA ARG A 69 -13.84 10.36 20.67
C ARG A 69 -12.44 10.97 20.89
N PRO A 70 -11.99 11.94 20.07
CA PRO A 70 -10.61 12.38 20.10
C PRO A 70 -10.40 13.45 21.18
N ALA A 71 -9.17 13.57 21.68
CA ALA A 71 -8.84 14.67 22.59
C ALA A 71 -9.07 16.02 21.89
N ARG A 72 -9.69 16.99 22.60
CA ARG A 72 -10.22 18.24 22.05
C ARG A 72 -9.22 19.04 21.20
N GLU A 73 -7.94 19.02 21.56
CA GLU A 73 -6.87 19.77 20.89
C GLU A 73 -6.19 19.00 19.75
N SER A 74 -6.48 17.70 19.60
CA SER A 74 -5.83 16.85 18.61
C SER A 74 -6.17 17.25 17.17
N ARG A 75 -5.27 16.94 16.24
CA ARG A 75 -5.50 17.13 14.79
C ARG A 75 -6.76 16.40 14.31
N ALA A 76 -7.06 15.22 14.85
CA ALA A 76 -8.31 14.50 14.55
C ALA A 76 -9.56 15.32 14.94
N ALA A 77 -9.58 15.93 16.14
CA ALA A 77 -10.69 16.78 16.57
C ALA A 77 -10.88 18.02 15.67
N LYS A 78 -9.78 18.61 15.16
CA LYS A 78 -9.82 19.74 14.22
C LYS A 78 -10.30 19.36 12.81
N LEU A 79 -10.05 18.12 12.38
CA LEU A 79 -10.48 17.58 11.09
C LEU A 79 -11.97 17.18 11.07
N LEU A 80 -12.53 16.73 12.21
CA LEU A 80 -13.91 16.23 12.27
C LEU A 80 -14.98 17.21 11.73
N PRO A 81 -14.98 18.51 12.05
CA PRO A 81 -15.93 19.46 11.47
C PRO A 81 -15.80 19.60 9.94
N GLN A 82 -14.58 19.60 9.40
CA GLN A 82 -14.34 19.67 7.96
C GLN A 82 -14.89 18.43 7.24
N ILE A 83 -14.65 17.25 7.82
CA ILE A 83 -15.18 15.96 7.35
C ILE A 83 -16.72 15.92 7.42
N GLN A 84 -17.33 16.57 8.41
CA GLN A 84 -18.79 16.64 8.54
C GLN A 84 -19.42 17.63 7.54
N GLY A 85 -18.71 18.71 7.20
CA GLY A 85 -19.14 19.68 6.18
C GLY A 85 -19.04 19.18 4.73
N ASN A 86 -18.26 18.12 4.47
CA ASN A 86 -18.04 17.56 3.13
C ASN A 86 -18.53 16.09 3.06
N PRO A 87 -19.86 15.85 3.09
CA PRO A 87 -20.41 14.49 3.00
C PRO A 87 -20.17 13.88 1.61
N GLY A 88 -19.70 12.64 1.57
CA GLY A 88 -19.33 11.92 0.34
C GLY A 88 -17.82 11.72 0.18
N GLU A 89 -17.01 12.61 0.77
CA GLU A 89 -15.54 12.56 0.74
C GLU A 89 -14.95 11.54 1.75
N ASP A 90 -15.47 10.31 1.70
CA ASP A 90 -15.16 9.23 2.64
C ASP A 90 -13.67 8.82 2.60
N SER A 91 -13.04 8.83 1.42
CA SER A 91 -11.61 8.49 1.26
C SER A 91 -10.68 9.60 1.77
N CYS A 92 -11.01 10.86 1.48
CA CYS A 92 -10.33 12.05 2.00
C CYS A 92 -10.37 12.07 3.55
N GLY A 93 -11.57 11.94 4.12
CA GLY A 93 -11.75 11.91 5.57
C GLY A 93 -11.06 10.72 6.23
N ALA A 94 -11.12 9.52 5.63
CA ALA A 94 -10.44 8.34 6.14
C ALA A 94 -8.91 8.53 6.17
N LEU A 95 -8.30 9.03 5.09
CA LEU A 95 -6.85 9.20 5.01
C LEU A 95 -6.34 10.26 5.98
N LEU A 96 -7.02 11.40 6.08
CA LEU A 96 -6.65 12.46 7.02
C LEU A 96 -6.76 12.02 8.48
N LEU A 97 -7.78 11.23 8.84
CA LEU A 97 -7.87 10.65 10.18
C LEU A 97 -6.86 9.52 10.42
N LEU A 98 -6.47 8.73 9.42
CA LEU A 98 -5.39 7.74 9.55
C LEU A 98 -4.06 8.41 9.88
N LEU A 99 -3.68 9.45 9.13
CA LEU A 99 -2.48 10.25 9.38
C LEU A 99 -2.52 10.88 10.78
N ALA A 100 -3.65 11.45 11.19
CA ALA A 100 -3.83 12.00 12.53
C ALA A 100 -3.76 10.92 13.64
N HIS A 101 -4.30 9.72 13.39
CA HIS A 101 -4.27 8.59 14.33
C HIS A 101 -2.85 8.06 14.56
N PHE A 102 -2.07 7.88 13.49
CA PHE A 102 -0.68 7.41 13.60
C PHE A 102 0.30 8.49 14.06
N LYS A 103 -0.13 9.77 14.04
CA LYS A 103 0.65 10.99 14.29
C LYS A 103 1.70 11.26 13.19
N GLU A 104 1.30 11.02 11.95
CA GLU A 104 2.11 11.15 10.75
C GLU A 104 1.77 12.46 10.01
N ASP A 105 2.79 13.09 9.42
CA ASP A 105 2.65 14.40 8.78
C ASP A 105 2.03 14.27 7.38
N GLN A 106 0.88 14.92 7.14
CA GLN A 106 0.25 14.89 5.82
C GLN A 106 1.09 15.59 4.76
N ASN A 107 1.88 16.60 5.13
CA ASN A 107 2.66 17.42 4.20
C ASN A 107 3.81 16.63 3.54
N LYS A 108 3.98 15.35 3.90
CA LYS A 108 4.91 14.41 3.26
C LYS A 108 4.31 13.68 2.05
N MET A 109 2.98 13.74 1.86
CA MET A 109 2.29 13.12 0.72
C MET A 109 1.13 13.94 0.14
N LEU A 110 0.66 14.98 0.83
CA LEU A 110 -0.40 15.89 0.38
C LEU A 110 0.19 17.30 0.32
N ILE A 111 0.33 17.85 -0.88
CA ILE A 111 0.91 19.18 -1.13
C ILE A 111 -0.17 20.05 -1.78
N ASN A 112 -0.47 21.21 -1.20
CA ASN A 112 -1.37 22.18 -1.85
C ASN A 112 -0.62 22.93 -2.96
N VAL A 113 -1.29 23.14 -4.09
CA VAL A 113 -0.93 24.06 -5.17
C VAL A 113 -2.13 24.95 -5.48
N ASP A 114 -1.91 26.07 -6.16
CA ASP A 114 -3.01 26.98 -6.53
C ASP A 114 -4.10 26.26 -7.35
N ASP A 115 -5.37 26.60 -7.14
CA ASP A 115 -6.53 25.96 -7.78
C ASP A 115 -6.50 25.96 -9.31
N THR A 116 -5.79 26.91 -9.92
CA THR A 116 -5.61 27.04 -11.38
C THR A 116 -4.26 26.54 -11.88
N CYS A 117 -3.44 25.94 -11.02
CA CYS A 117 -2.10 25.47 -11.35
C CYS A 117 -2.15 24.32 -12.38
N VAL A 118 -1.38 24.43 -13.47
CA VAL A 118 -1.11 23.31 -14.38
C VAL A 118 0.28 22.73 -14.12
N ALA A 119 0.56 21.52 -14.61
CA ALA A 119 1.78 20.78 -14.32
C ALA A 119 3.10 21.53 -14.62
N THR A 120 3.09 22.51 -15.53
CA THR A 120 4.24 23.36 -15.86
C THR A 120 4.53 24.46 -14.85
N ASP A 121 3.55 24.80 -14.01
CA ASP A 121 3.60 25.96 -13.11
C ASP A 121 4.02 25.56 -11.68
N VAL A 122 4.03 24.26 -11.40
CA VAL A 122 4.39 23.68 -10.10
C VAL A 122 5.88 23.94 -9.80
N ASP A 123 6.18 24.53 -8.65
CA ASP A 123 7.57 24.67 -8.18
C ASP A 123 8.14 23.32 -7.70
N LEU A 124 8.70 22.61 -8.66
CA LEU A 124 9.28 21.28 -8.53
C LEU A 124 10.31 21.16 -7.39
N ARG A 125 11.03 22.24 -7.05
CA ARG A 125 12.14 22.25 -6.08
C ARG A 125 11.70 21.96 -4.64
N HIS A 126 10.41 22.15 -4.35
CA HIS A 126 9.83 21.93 -3.02
C HIS A 126 9.10 20.58 -2.89
N LEU A 127 9.02 19.81 -3.98
CA LEU A 127 8.33 18.53 -3.99
C LEU A 127 9.17 17.41 -3.34
N PRO A 128 8.56 16.45 -2.63
CA PRO A 128 9.25 15.27 -2.16
C PRO A 128 9.86 14.44 -3.30
N THR A 129 10.96 13.73 -3.00
CA THR A 129 11.50 12.70 -3.91
C THR A 129 10.64 11.43 -3.94
N THR A 130 9.90 11.15 -2.86
CA THR A 130 8.91 10.07 -2.81
C THR A 130 7.57 10.49 -3.44
N PRO A 131 6.78 9.54 -3.99
CA PRO A 131 5.45 9.82 -4.53
C PRO A 131 4.54 10.61 -3.57
N CYS A 132 3.95 11.68 -4.09
CA CYS A 132 3.03 12.58 -3.40
C CYS A 132 1.88 13.03 -4.32
N ILE A 133 0.81 13.53 -3.73
CA ILE A 133 -0.36 14.07 -4.40
C ILE A 133 -0.31 15.60 -4.29
N LEU A 134 -0.46 16.27 -5.44
CA LEU A 134 -0.69 17.70 -5.50
C LEU A 134 -2.20 17.97 -5.53
N LEU A 135 -2.64 18.93 -4.72
CA LEU A 135 -4.03 19.29 -4.50
C LEU A 135 -4.26 20.67 -5.13
N CYS A 136 -5.05 20.76 -6.19
CA CYS A 136 -5.41 22.04 -6.80
C CYS A 136 -6.59 22.60 -5.99
N GLY A 137 -6.28 23.21 -4.85
CA GLY A 137 -7.27 23.58 -3.82
C GLY A 137 -6.68 23.84 -2.43
N GLU A 138 -7.46 24.54 -1.61
CA GLU A 138 -7.13 24.77 -0.18
C GLU A 138 -7.05 23.48 0.65
N SER A 139 -7.74 22.40 0.26
CA SER A 139 -7.77 21.15 1.03
C SER A 139 -8.07 19.92 0.17
N PRO A 140 -7.75 18.69 0.63
CA PRO A 140 -8.12 17.46 -0.07
C PRO A 140 -9.64 17.26 -0.28
N MET A 141 -10.48 17.97 0.47
CA MET A 141 -11.95 17.86 0.41
C MET A 141 -12.58 18.89 -0.53
N THR A 142 -11.84 19.95 -0.87
CA THR A 142 -12.33 21.08 -1.67
C THR A 142 -11.55 21.25 -2.98
N ALA A 143 -10.45 20.51 -3.16
CA ALA A 143 -9.66 20.53 -4.38
C ALA A 143 -10.47 20.10 -5.61
N SER A 144 -10.33 20.89 -6.67
CA SER A 144 -11.05 20.71 -7.95
C SER A 144 -10.39 19.68 -8.86
N ALA A 145 -9.08 19.49 -8.72
CA ALA A 145 -8.26 18.55 -9.47
C ALA A 145 -7.06 18.08 -8.65
N PHE A 146 -6.45 16.99 -9.11
CA PHE A 146 -5.32 16.35 -8.45
C PHE A 146 -4.22 16.06 -9.47
N MET A 147 -2.97 16.10 -9.01
CA MET A 147 -1.83 15.58 -9.76
C MET A 147 -1.04 14.62 -8.86
N VAL A 148 -0.21 13.78 -9.47
CA VAL A 148 0.77 12.96 -8.74
C VAL A 148 2.16 13.30 -9.23
N ALA A 149 3.04 13.55 -8.26
CA ALA A 149 4.44 13.84 -8.48
C ALA A 149 5.34 12.85 -7.73
N VAL A 150 6.52 12.59 -8.27
CA VAL A 150 7.56 11.75 -7.70
C VAL A 150 8.90 12.26 -8.20
N ASP A 151 9.96 12.17 -7.40
CA ASP A 151 11.32 12.59 -7.79
C ASP A 151 11.37 14.04 -8.30
N GLN A 152 10.65 14.93 -7.62
CA GLN A 152 10.48 16.35 -8.02
C GLN A 152 9.89 16.55 -9.43
N LEU A 153 9.17 15.58 -9.98
CA LEU A 153 8.54 15.66 -11.30
C LEU A 153 7.05 15.38 -11.21
N VAL A 154 6.21 16.23 -11.81
CA VAL A 154 4.79 15.92 -12.04
C VAL A 154 4.71 14.82 -13.10
N VAL A 155 4.19 13.64 -12.74
CA VAL A 155 4.16 12.48 -13.63
C VAL A 155 2.77 12.17 -14.19
N ASN A 156 1.70 12.46 -13.46
CA ASN A 156 0.32 12.40 -13.94
C ASN A 156 -0.46 13.63 -13.46
N ASP A 157 -1.05 14.38 -14.39
CA ASP A 157 -1.77 15.64 -14.17
C ASP A 157 -3.27 15.56 -14.51
N ARG A 158 -3.78 14.37 -14.85
CA ARG A 158 -5.15 14.16 -15.38
C ARG A 158 -6.07 13.43 -14.40
N ILE A 159 -6.07 13.84 -13.14
CA ILE A 159 -6.77 13.14 -12.06
C ILE A 159 -7.87 14.01 -11.47
N LEU A 160 -9.12 13.56 -11.58
CA LEU A 160 -10.30 14.32 -11.15
C LEU A 160 -10.80 13.92 -9.76
N THR A 161 -10.33 12.81 -9.19
CA THR A 161 -10.79 12.33 -7.88
C THR A 161 -9.63 12.00 -6.96
N PHE A 162 -9.77 12.37 -5.68
CA PHE A 162 -8.78 12.05 -4.64
C PHE A 162 -8.50 10.54 -4.54
N THR A 163 -9.54 9.72 -4.74
CA THR A 163 -9.42 8.26 -4.70
C THR A 163 -8.53 7.74 -5.84
N GLU A 164 -8.59 8.33 -7.04
CA GLU A 164 -7.66 8.00 -8.13
C GLU A 164 -6.25 8.53 -7.84
N ALA A 165 -6.11 9.72 -7.25
CA ALA A 165 -4.80 10.27 -6.88
C ALA A 165 -4.08 9.38 -5.85
N VAL A 166 -4.79 8.89 -4.83
CA VAL A 166 -4.27 7.91 -3.86
C VAL A 166 -3.91 6.59 -4.52
N ASN A 167 -4.71 6.13 -5.50
CA ASN A 167 -4.39 4.92 -6.27
C ASN A 167 -3.11 5.08 -7.08
N ASP A 168 -2.99 6.15 -7.86
CA ASP A 168 -1.85 6.37 -8.74
C ASP A 168 -0.56 6.62 -7.93
N MET A 169 -0.62 7.45 -6.89
CA MET A 169 0.49 7.64 -5.95
C MET A 169 0.93 6.31 -5.31
N PHE A 170 -0.02 5.48 -4.84
CA PHE A 170 0.31 4.19 -4.23
C PHE A 170 0.94 3.21 -5.23
N MET A 171 0.42 3.14 -6.47
CA MET A 171 0.96 2.25 -7.50
C MET A 171 2.39 2.64 -7.92
N ILE A 172 2.73 3.94 -7.94
CA ILE A 172 4.07 4.40 -8.32
C ILE A 172 5.16 3.89 -7.37
N TYR A 173 4.89 3.75 -6.06
CA TYR A 173 5.82 3.11 -5.12
C TYR A 173 6.21 1.68 -5.54
N TYR A 174 5.33 0.97 -6.24
CA TYR A 174 5.61 -0.36 -6.79
C TYR A 174 6.23 -0.29 -8.18
N ALA A 175 5.66 0.52 -9.08
CA ALA A 175 6.13 0.67 -10.46
C ALA A 175 7.58 1.16 -10.55
N LEU A 176 7.99 2.09 -9.66
CA LEU A 176 9.36 2.60 -9.55
C LEU A 176 10.17 1.94 -8.42
N ASN A 177 9.62 0.92 -7.76
CA ASN A 177 10.25 0.21 -6.63
C ASN A 177 10.72 1.12 -5.46
N ILE A 178 10.11 2.29 -5.25
CA ILE A 178 10.45 3.24 -4.18
C ILE A 178 9.98 2.73 -2.81
N ASP A 179 10.84 2.76 -1.78
CA ASP A 179 10.43 2.42 -0.41
C ASP A 179 9.61 3.55 0.23
N TYR A 180 8.59 3.22 1.04
CA TYR A 180 7.75 4.23 1.70
C TYR A 180 8.57 5.09 2.67
N PRO A 181 8.39 6.43 2.69
CA PRO A 181 9.07 7.30 3.64
C PRO A 181 8.71 6.93 5.09
N VAL A 182 9.69 7.09 5.98
CA VAL A 182 9.59 6.68 7.38
C VAL A 182 8.53 7.47 8.14
N GLU A 183 8.26 8.71 7.71
CA GLU A 183 7.27 9.63 8.27
C GLU A 183 5.82 9.23 7.98
N LEU A 184 5.59 8.33 7.02
CA LEU A 184 4.26 7.83 6.61
C LEU A 184 4.13 6.30 6.78
N GLY A 185 5.08 5.67 7.46
CA GLY A 185 5.27 4.23 7.42
C GLY A 185 4.07 3.41 7.92
N ALA A 186 3.32 3.91 8.90
CA ALA A 186 2.12 3.24 9.40
C ALA A 186 0.91 3.46 8.48
N THR A 187 0.70 4.68 7.96
CA THR A 187 -0.38 4.95 7.00
C THR A 187 -0.18 4.17 5.70
N MET A 188 1.04 4.16 5.14
CA MET A 188 1.33 3.43 3.90
C MET A 188 1.23 1.91 4.08
N GLU A 189 1.71 1.35 5.19
CA GLU A 189 1.51 -0.07 5.51
C GLU A 189 0.01 -0.41 5.74
N PHE A 190 -0.75 0.49 6.36
CA PHE A 190 -2.19 0.32 6.53
C PHE A 190 -2.92 0.32 5.19
N ILE A 191 -2.63 1.27 4.28
CA ILE A 191 -3.20 1.32 2.93
C ILE A 191 -2.84 0.04 2.16
N GLN A 192 -1.57 -0.35 2.16
CA GLN A 192 -1.09 -1.56 1.48
C GLN A 192 -1.89 -2.80 1.90
N ARG A 193 -2.13 -2.99 3.20
CA ARG A 193 -2.77 -4.20 3.73
C ARG A 193 -4.29 -4.13 3.73
N CYS A 194 -4.88 -2.98 4.09
CA CYS A 194 -6.32 -2.80 4.19
C CYS A 194 -6.94 -2.60 2.81
N ILE A 195 -6.41 -1.64 2.04
CA ILE A 195 -6.99 -1.23 0.75
C ILE A 195 -6.55 -2.21 -0.34
N PHE A 196 -5.25 -2.32 -0.58
CA PHE A 196 -4.68 -3.12 -1.68
C PHE A 196 -4.51 -4.61 -1.37
N ARG A 197 -4.71 -5.03 -0.12
CA ARG A 197 -4.59 -6.44 0.35
C ARG A 197 -3.19 -7.07 0.16
N ILE A 198 -2.15 -6.26 -0.06
CA ILE A 198 -0.77 -6.73 -0.29
C ILE A 198 -0.09 -7.05 1.06
N ASN A 199 0.23 -8.32 1.26
CA ASN A 199 0.77 -8.85 2.52
C ASN A 199 2.08 -9.63 2.29
N PRO A 200 3.23 -8.93 2.15
CA PRO A 200 4.52 -9.56 1.91
C PRO A 200 5.02 -10.35 3.12
N VAL A 201 5.74 -11.45 2.86
CA VAL A 201 6.27 -12.36 3.90
C VAL A 201 7.30 -11.69 4.83
N LYS A 202 7.94 -10.59 4.41
CA LYS A 202 9.05 -9.92 5.15
C LYS A 202 8.89 -8.39 5.29
N GLY A 203 7.93 -7.96 6.10
CA GLY A 203 7.72 -6.54 6.46
C GLY A 203 7.29 -5.67 5.28
N SER A 204 6.95 -4.40 5.51
CA SER A 204 6.02 -3.69 4.61
C SER A 204 6.60 -2.48 3.85
N LYS A 205 7.68 -2.68 3.08
CA LYS A 205 8.31 -1.69 2.15
C LYS A 205 8.63 -0.27 2.68
N VAL A 206 8.43 0.03 3.97
CA VAL A 206 8.98 1.22 4.64
C VAL A 206 10.51 1.16 4.66
N GLN A 207 11.17 2.29 4.37
CA GLN A 207 12.61 2.47 4.40
C GLN A 207 13.23 1.97 5.73
N LYS A 208 14.44 1.39 5.66
CA LYS A 208 15.13 0.84 6.84
C LYS A 208 15.83 1.93 7.66
N GLN A 209 15.36 2.16 8.89
CA GLN A 209 16.11 2.95 9.88
C GLN A 209 17.10 2.08 10.67
N GLY A 210 18.35 2.05 10.20
CA GLY A 210 19.48 1.39 10.88
C GLY A 210 19.28 -0.10 11.14
N ASN A 211 19.91 -0.61 12.20
CA ASN A 211 20.01 -2.06 12.50
C ASN A 211 18.80 -2.63 13.27
N LYS A 212 17.66 -1.93 13.35
CA LYS A 212 16.47 -2.46 14.03
C LYS A 212 15.87 -3.63 13.25
N LYS A 213 15.57 -4.75 13.94
CA LYS A 213 14.86 -5.89 13.33
C LYS A 213 13.50 -5.44 12.79
N ARG A 214 13.31 -5.54 11.48
CA ARG A 214 12.03 -5.24 10.83
C ARG A 214 10.99 -6.29 11.22
N LEU A 215 9.94 -5.86 11.92
CA LEU A 215 8.79 -6.70 12.24
C LEU A 215 8.04 -7.10 10.96
N ALA A 216 7.32 -8.22 11.00
CA ALA A 216 6.51 -8.68 9.88
C ALA A 216 5.36 -7.72 9.54
N VAL A 217 4.82 -7.03 10.56
CA VAL A 217 3.80 -5.99 10.48
C VAL A 217 4.05 -4.94 11.58
N ASN A 218 3.78 -3.65 11.33
CA ASN A 218 3.77 -2.63 12.37
C ASN A 218 2.65 -2.90 13.42
N PRO A 219 2.96 -2.99 14.72
CA PRO A 219 1.96 -3.27 15.77
C PRO A 219 0.81 -2.25 15.84
N LYS A 220 1.06 -0.98 15.51
CA LYS A 220 -0.01 0.05 15.45
C LYS A 220 -1.00 -0.27 14.33
N VAL A 221 -0.50 -0.70 13.18
CA VAL A 221 -1.31 -1.07 12.01
C VAL A 221 -2.12 -2.33 12.30
N LEU A 222 -1.52 -3.36 12.91
CA LEU A 222 -2.25 -4.55 13.39
C LEU A 222 -3.39 -4.16 14.35
N SER A 223 -3.10 -3.36 15.38
CA SER A 223 -4.10 -2.97 16.37
C SER A 223 -5.26 -2.20 15.75
N LEU A 224 -4.99 -1.30 14.79
CA LEU A 224 -6.03 -0.55 14.10
C LEU A 224 -6.87 -1.45 13.17
N LEU A 225 -6.22 -2.35 12.43
CA LEU A 225 -6.91 -3.33 11.57
C LEU A 225 -7.87 -4.19 12.40
N SER A 226 -7.42 -4.80 13.51
CA SER A 226 -8.28 -5.61 14.38
C SER A 226 -9.51 -4.83 14.87
N LYS A 227 -9.33 -3.59 15.35
CA LYS A 227 -10.43 -2.79 15.87
C LYS A 227 -11.45 -2.35 14.79
N ILE A 228 -10.99 -2.10 13.57
CA ILE A 228 -11.87 -1.82 12.42
C ILE A 228 -12.60 -3.09 11.97
N LEU A 229 -11.98 -4.27 12.10
CA LEU A 229 -12.63 -5.56 11.87
C LEU A 229 -13.72 -5.81 12.92
N GLU A 230 -13.46 -5.56 14.20
CA GLU A 230 -14.45 -5.66 15.29
C GLU A 230 -15.62 -4.68 15.10
N HIS A 231 -15.35 -3.39 14.84
CA HIS A 231 -16.38 -2.34 14.76
C HIS A 231 -17.42 -2.52 13.65
N GLY A 232 -17.09 -3.20 12.56
CA GLY A 232 -18.06 -3.47 11.49
C GLY A 232 -18.51 -4.93 11.42
N ILE A 233 -18.31 -5.70 12.49
CA ILE A 233 -19.08 -6.93 12.77
C ILE A 233 -20.40 -6.56 13.48
N THR A 234 -20.43 -5.44 14.21
CA THR A 234 -21.62 -4.96 14.94
C THR A 234 -22.64 -4.21 14.07
N ASP A 235 -22.29 -3.87 12.83
CA ASP A 235 -23.04 -2.89 12.00
C ASP A 235 -23.63 -3.48 10.70
N CYS A 236 -23.08 -4.59 10.20
CA CYS A 236 -23.54 -5.26 8.98
C CYS A 236 -23.31 -6.78 9.05
N GLY A 237 -24.22 -7.55 8.44
CA GLY A 237 -24.15 -9.00 8.35
C GLY A 237 -22.87 -9.53 7.71
N HIS A 238 -22.54 -10.78 8.05
CA HIS A 238 -21.23 -11.40 7.89
C HIS A 238 -20.70 -11.40 6.45
N VAL A 239 -19.60 -10.66 6.20
CA VAL A 239 -18.69 -10.87 5.06
C VAL A 239 -17.26 -11.01 5.61
N PRO A 240 -16.62 -12.19 5.53
CA PRO A 240 -15.27 -12.39 6.05
C PRO A 240 -14.23 -11.54 5.31
N TRP A 241 -13.53 -10.69 6.05
CA TRP A 241 -12.46 -9.83 5.50
C TRP A 241 -11.21 -10.61 5.09
N PHE A 242 -11.06 -11.82 5.62
CA PHE A 242 -10.10 -12.83 5.18
C PHE A 242 -10.88 -14.10 4.83
N SER A 243 -11.23 -14.25 3.54
CA SER A 243 -11.50 -15.58 3.01
C SER A 243 -10.16 -16.24 2.70
N PRO A 244 -9.80 -17.38 3.32
CA PRO A 244 -8.65 -18.17 2.93
C PRO A 244 -8.98 -18.98 1.66
N SER A 245 -9.31 -18.27 0.57
CA SER A 245 -9.72 -18.84 -0.72
C SER A 245 -8.88 -18.27 -1.87
N SER A 246 -7.57 -18.30 -1.69
CA SER A 246 -6.57 -18.32 -2.77
C SER A 246 -5.31 -19.02 -2.28
N THR A 247 -5.46 -20.30 -1.94
CA THR A 247 -4.32 -21.20 -1.79
C THR A 247 -3.52 -21.22 -3.08
N SER A 248 -2.24 -20.86 -2.97
CA SER A 248 -1.12 -21.33 -3.80
C SER A 248 -1.41 -21.71 -5.26
N LEU A 249 -1.04 -20.84 -6.22
CA LEU A 249 -0.63 -21.26 -7.57
C LEU A 249 0.23 -20.19 -8.27
N CYS A 250 1.44 -19.96 -7.76
CA CYS A 250 2.60 -19.56 -8.57
C CYS A 250 3.93 -19.71 -7.79
N CYS A 251 4.20 -20.93 -7.30
CA CYS A 251 5.58 -21.42 -7.26
C CYS A 251 5.87 -22.13 -8.59
N THR A 252 5.92 -21.39 -9.69
CA THR A 252 6.53 -21.90 -10.93
C THR A 252 8.02 -21.63 -10.84
N SER A 253 8.75 -22.68 -10.46
CA SER A 253 10.20 -22.75 -10.61
C SER A 253 10.60 -22.34 -12.04
N PHE A 254 11.52 -21.38 -12.18
CA PHE A 254 12.23 -21.19 -13.43
C PHE A 254 13.16 -22.40 -13.64
N PRO A 255 13.01 -23.21 -14.70
CA PRO A 255 13.97 -24.26 -15.01
C PRO A 255 15.19 -23.61 -15.68
N LEU A 256 16.39 -23.96 -15.20
CA LEU A 256 17.60 -23.81 -16.00
C LEU A 256 17.52 -24.80 -17.17
N ILE A 257 17.61 -24.30 -18.41
CA ILE A 257 17.78 -25.14 -19.60
C ILE A 257 19.25 -25.57 -19.66
N PRO A 258 19.53 -26.88 -19.69
CA PRO A 258 20.24 -27.42 -20.86
C PRO A 258 19.80 -28.83 -21.32
N SER A 259 19.66 -28.96 -22.64
CA SER A 259 20.11 -30.10 -23.48
C SER A 259 19.62 -31.56 -23.23
N GLN A 260 18.68 -31.98 -24.09
CA GLN A 260 18.66 -33.27 -24.82
C GLN A 260 18.61 -34.64 -24.10
N ARG A 261 17.41 -35.26 -24.22
CA ARG A 261 17.08 -36.69 -24.47
C ARG A 261 17.09 -37.75 -23.34
N PRO A 262 16.30 -38.86 -23.50
CA PRO A 262 15.71 -39.64 -22.39
C PRO A 262 15.95 -41.18 -22.54
N PRO A 263 15.14 -42.08 -21.96
CA PRO A 263 14.65 -42.21 -20.57
C PRO A 263 15.10 -43.56 -19.94
N ASP A 264 14.86 -43.80 -18.64
CA ASP A 264 14.49 -45.15 -18.18
C ASP A 264 13.69 -45.18 -16.84
N ILE A 265 13.17 -46.35 -16.50
CA ILE A 265 12.01 -46.66 -15.65
C ILE A 265 12.38 -46.87 -14.17
N GLY A 266 11.49 -46.53 -13.20
CA GLY A 266 11.68 -46.96 -11.81
C GLY A 266 10.69 -46.43 -10.73
N SER A 267 9.56 -47.14 -10.54
CA SER A 267 8.77 -47.28 -9.30
C SER A 267 8.45 -46.06 -8.39
N GLU A 268 7.18 -45.64 -8.39
CA GLU A 268 6.54 -44.90 -7.28
C GLU A 268 5.92 -45.88 -6.25
N LYS A 269 6.13 -45.64 -4.95
CA LYS A 269 5.23 -46.02 -3.83
C LYS A 269 5.68 -45.39 -2.52
N GLU A 270 4.71 -44.98 -1.70
CA GLU A 270 4.86 -44.29 -0.38
C GLU A 270 5.54 -42.91 -0.48
N GLU A 271 5.15 -41.86 0.25
CA GLU A 271 4.42 -41.80 1.52
C GLU A 271 3.52 -40.53 1.58
N ALA A 272 2.21 -40.67 1.31
CA ALA A 272 1.26 -39.55 1.26
C ALA A 272 0.31 -39.50 2.47
N LEU A 273 0.82 -39.58 3.71
CA LEU A 273 -0.05 -39.59 4.91
C LEU A 273 0.60 -39.13 6.22
N LYS A 274 1.15 -37.90 6.26
CA LYS A 274 1.53 -37.18 7.50
C LYS A 274 1.01 -35.74 7.50
N LEU A 275 -0.31 -35.58 7.55
CA LEU A 275 -1.00 -34.29 7.71
C LEU A 275 -1.20 -33.95 9.19
N CYS A 276 -0.66 -32.81 9.64
CA CYS A 276 -0.91 -32.08 10.90
C CYS A 276 -0.94 -32.89 12.22
N PRO A 277 -0.09 -32.50 13.20
CA PRO A 277 -0.62 -31.52 14.17
C PRO A 277 0.41 -30.51 14.75
N VAL A 278 -0.14 -29.42 15.32
CA VAL A 278 0.47 -28.55 16.36
C VAL A 278 1.81 -27.86 16.02
N PHE A 279 1.75 -26.58 15.63
CA PHE A 279 2.87 -25.64 15.70
C PHE A 279 2.57 -24.43 16.59
N CYS A 280 2.34 -24.71 17.89
CA CYS A 280 2.33 -23.70 18.94
C CYS A 280 3.07 -24.24 20.17
N THR A 281 4.41 -24.22 20.16
CA THR A 281 5.26 -24.41 21.38
C THR A 281 6.77 -24.16 21.20
N GLU A 282 7.32 -23.95 19.99
CA GLU A 282 8.78 -23.76 19.84
C GLU A 282 9.34 -22.45 20.43
N GLN A 283 8.51 -21.40 20.56
CA GLN A 283 8.99 -20.12 21.08
C GLN A 283 9.13 -20.14 22.63
N GLN A 284 8.21 -20.80 23.35
CA GLN A 284 8.30 -20.95 24.81
C GLN A 284 9.41 -21.92 25.26
N ARG A 285 9.86 -22.86 24.39
CA ARG A 285 10.94 -23.81 24.72
C ARG A 285 12.34 -23.19 24.65
N ARG A 286 12.49 -21.99 24.05
CA ARG A 286 13.77 -21.26 23.97
C ARG A 286 14.01 -20.27 25.12
N GLU A 287 12.96 -19.81 25.81
CA GLU A 287 13.10 -18.91 26.96
C GLU A 287 13.42 -19.64 28.27
N LYS A 288 12.93 -20.88 28.46
CA LYS A 288 13.28 -21.72 29.64
C LYS A 288 14.70 -22.34 29.62
N LYS A 289 15.57 -21.97 28.67
CA LYS A 289 16.99 -22.41 28.63
C LYS A 289 18.01 -21.27 28.87
N ARG A 290 17.58 -20.12 29.39
CA ARG A 290 18.45 -18.99 29.79
C ARG A 290 18.43 -18.64 31.28
N VAL A 291 18.00 -19.57 32.14
CA VAL A 291 18.24 -19.48 33.59
C VAL A 291 18.96 -20.76 34.01
N GLY A 292 20.29 -20.69 34.04
CA GLY A 292 21.12 -21.66 34.74
C GLY A 292 21.27 -21.24 36.21
N PRO A 293 21.41 -22.18 37.16
CA PRO A 293 21.46 -21.86 38.58
C PRO A 293 22.86 -21.48 39.04
N HIS A 294 23.03 -20.34 39.72
CA HIS A 294 24.10 -20.07 40.68
C HIS A 294 23.76 -18.78 41.46
N GLY A 295 23.88 -18.82 42.79
CA GLY A 295 23.59 -17.71 43.71
C GLY A 295 22.34 -17.96 44.53
#